data_AF-X0XJL6-F1
#
_entry.id   AF-X0XJL6-F1
#
_cell.length_a   1.000
_cell.length_b   1.000
_cell.length_c   1.000
_cell.angle_alpha   90.00
_cell.angle_beta   90.00
_cell.angle_gamma   90.00
#
_symmetry.space_group_name_H-M   'P 1'
#
loop_
_entity.id
_entity.type
_entity.pdbx_description
1 polymer ?
#
loop_
_entity_poly.entity_id
_entity_poly.type
_entity_poly.pdbx_seq_one_letter_code
_entity_poly.pdbx_strand_id
1 'polypeptide(L)'
;KVKIEEGSLKRYGIDSRREHLSPMEESEKKFITKHQGLDGYRLACVARIYGDVLVFVPEESRTAKQIVCKPATKRVFDLKPAVRKCYVELVPATLEDPAADWERLQAELTKRFGLRNLTIDYQVLLSLQEAIRRGDWKITASVWMDREVIKVEPGFRERGYGVAVDIGTTTVAAYLCDLTTGGVVATESAMNSQVLYGEDVMSRISYAMANKNGLKTLNQVLV
;
A
#
# COMPACT_ATOMS: atom_id res chain seq x y z
N LYS A 1 -23.25 2.97 7.58
CA LYS A 1 -23.06 4.06 6.58
C LYS A 1 -23.14 3.44 5.20
N VAL A 2 -23.55 4.17 4.19
CA VAL A 2 -23.51 3.71 2.79
C VAL A 2 -22.90 4.80 1.91
N LYS A 3 -22.27 4.42 0.80
CA LYS A 3 -21.70 5.36 -0.16
C LYS A 3 -22.54 5.36 -1.43
N ILE A 4 -22.82 6.56 -1.96
CA ILE A 4 -23.60 6.76 -3.16
C ILE A 4 -22.64 7.09 -4.30
N GLU A 5 -22.63 6.24 -5.32
CA GLU A 5 -21.81 6.43 -6.51
C GLU A 5 -22.62 7.18 -7.57
N GLU A 6 -22.03 8.20 -8.18
CA GLU A 6 -22.68 9.00 -9.21
C GLU A 6 -22.27 8.55 -10.61
N GLY A 7 -23.23 8.50 -11.52
CA GLY A 7 -22.99 8.22 -12.92
C GLY A 7 -24.10 7.41 -13.59
N SER A 8 -24.08 7.46 -14.92
CA SER A 8 -24.97 6.66 -15.75
C SER A 8 -24.44 5.24 -15.87
N LEU A 9 -25.13 4.31 -15.21
CA LEU A 9 -24.76 2.90 -15.14
C LEU A 9 -25.59 2.12 -16.15
N LYS A 10 -25.18 2.18 -17.43
CA LYS A 10 -25.84 1.50 -18.56
C LYS A 10 -26.15 0.02 -18.30
N ARG A 11 -25.33 -0.65 -17.49
CA ARG A 11 -25.50 -2.07 -17.10
C ARG A 11 -26.80 -2.32 -16.33
N TYR A 12 -27.17 -1.42 -15.43
CA TYR A 12 -28.36 -1.57 -14.59
C TYR A 12 -29.55 -0.78 -15.14
N GLY A 13 -29.35 -0.01 -16.22
CA GLY A 13 -30.38 0.87 -16.78
C GLY A 13 -30.70 2.08 -15.90
N ILE A 14 -29.83 2.41 -14.94
CA ILE A 14 -30.07 3.44 -13.93
C ILE A 14 -29.12 4.63 -14.11
N ASP A 15 -29.59 5.82 -13.76
CA ASP A 15 -28.77 7.03 -13.65
C ASP A 15 -28.66 7.44 -12.17
N SER A 16 -27.54 7.07 -11.54
CA SER A 16 -27.35 7.30 -10.11
C SER A 16 -26.87 8.71 -9.85
N ARG A 17 -27.62 9.46 -9.04
CA ARG A 17 -27.33 10.86 -8.71
C ARG A 17 -27.56 11.13 -7.23
N ARG A 18 -26.75 11.99 -6.61
CA ARG A 18 -26.96 12.36 -5.20
C ARG A 18 -28.25 13.13 -4.98
N GLU A 19 -28.74 13.83 -6.00
CA GLU A 19 -30.02 14.56 -5.97
C GLU A 19 -31.23 13.63 -5.91
N HIS A 20 -31.07 12.33 -6.22
CA HIS A 20 -32.14 11.33 -6.06
C HIS A 20 -32.35 10.90 -4.60
N LEU A 21 -31.62 11.49 -3.66
CA LEU A 21 -31.79 11.27 -2.23
C LEU A 21 -32.35 12.52 -1.55
N SER A 22 -32.95 12.33 -0.38
CA SER A 22 -33.28 13.45 0.50
C SER A 22 -32.04 14.30 0.81
N PRO A 23 -32.21 15.63 1.02
CA PRO A 23 -31.16 16.48 1.54
C PRO A 23 -30.58 15.92 2.83
N MET A 24 -29.30 16.20 3.10
CA MET A 24 -28.63 15.68 4.29
C MET A 24 -29.22 16.30 5.56
N GLU A 25 -29.81 15.46 6.40
CA GLU A 25 -30.45 15.90 7.64
C GLU A 25 -29.42 16.19 8.76
N GLU A 26 -29.82 16.97 9.76
CA GLU A 26 -28.94 17.34 10.89
C GLU A 26 -28.56 16.13 11.76
N SER A 27 -29.42 15.11 11.78
CA SER A 27 -29.17 13.78 12.36
C SER A 27 -28.00 13.06 11.69
N GLU A 28 -27.83 13.21 10.36
CA GLU A 28 -26.73 12.60 9.61
C GLU A 28 -25.38 13.29 9.87
N LYS A 29 -25.40 14.62 10.06
CA LYS A 29 -24.19 15.43 10.31
C LYS A 29 -23.48 15.05 11.61
N LYS A 30 -24.17 14.41 12.55
CA LYS A 30 -23.57 13.91 13.81
C LYS A 30 -22.66 12.70 13.60
N PHE A 31 -22.90 11.91 12.55
CA PHE A 31 -22.19 10.64 12.32
C PHE A 31 -21.31 10.65 11.06
N ILE A 32 -21.51 11.61 10.16
CA ILE A 32 -20.78 11.75 8.90
C ILE A 32 -19.96 13.03 8.94
N THR A 33 -18.64 12.90 8.76
CA THR A 33 -17.75 14.07 8.70
C THR A 33 -17.98 14.86 7.41
N LYS A 34 -17.59 16.14 7.39
CA LYS A 34 -17.72 16.99 6.18
C LYS A 34 -17.07 16.35 4.95
N HIS A 35 -15.90 15.72 5.11
CA HIS A 35 -15.21 15.02 4.02
C HIS A 35 -15.99 13.80 3.54
N GLN A 36 -16.51 12.98 4.46
CA GLN A 36 -17.34 11.82 4.10
C GLN A 36 -18.63 12.23 3.37
N GLY A 37 -19.25 13.34 3.76
CA GLY A 37 -20.42 13.87 3.05
C GLY A 37 -20.08 14.28 1.61
N LEU A 38 -18.93 14.91 1.39
CA LEU A 38 -18.44 15.26 0.04
C LEU A 38 -18.11 14.02 -0.80
N ASP A 39 -17.62 12.95 -0.17
CA ASP A 39 -17.36 11.66 -0.82
C ASP A 39 -18.62 10.82 -1.07
N GLY A 40 -19.81 11.34 -0.75
CA GLY A 40 -21.09 10.70 -1.05
C GLY A 40 -21.57 9.70 0.01
N TYR A 41 -21.01 9.74 1.22
CA TYR A 41 -21.51 8.90 2.31
C TYR A 41 -22.82 9.43 2.90
N ARG A 42 -23.76 8.51 3.16
CA ARG A 42 -25.09 8.76 3.75
C ARG A 42 -25.41 7.75 4.86
N LEU A 43 -26.34 8.10 5.75
CA LEU A 43 -26.90 7.13 6.70
C LEU A 43 -28.10 6.43 6.06
N ALA A 44 -27.97 5.12 5.85
CA ALA A 44 -29.02 4.29 5.25
C ALA A 44 -30.36 4.32 6.02
N CYS A 45 -30.32 4.58 7.33
CA CYS A 45 -31.53 4.67 8.16
C CYS A 45 -32.27 6.01 8.06
N VAL A 46 -31.68 7.03 7.42
CA VAL A 46 -32.24 8.39 7.34
C VAL A 46 -32.51 8.81 5.89
N ALA A 47 -31.58 8.51 4.98
CA ALA A 47 -31.68 8.91 3.59
C ALA A 47 -32.89 8.26 2.90
N ARG A 48 -33.78 9.08 2.33
CA ARG A 48 -34.93 8.62 1.54
C ARG A 48 -34.58 8.66 0.06
N ILE A 49 -35.01 7.64 -0.68
CA ILE A 49 -34.74 7.47 -2.11
C ILE A 49 -35.93 7.99 -2.91
N TYR A 50 -35.68 8.91 -3.83
CA TYR A 50 -36.67 9.53 -4.73
C TYR A 50 -36.41 9.22 -6.21
N GLY A 51 -35.32 8.52 -6.52
CA GLY A 51 -34.96 8.12 -7.87
C GLY A 51 -33.88 7.05 -7.84
N ASP A 52 -33.34 6.75 -9.01
CA ASP A 52 -32.33 5.72 -9.18
C ASP A 52 -31.05 6.04 -8.42
N VAL A 53 -30.59 5.10 -7.59
CA VAL A 53 -29.35 5.25 -6.82
C VAL A 53 -28.57 3.94 -6.78
N LEU A 54 -27.28 4.01 -7.04
CA LEU A 54 -26.34 2.93 -6.78
C LEU A 54 -25.77 3.10 -5.37
N VAL A 55 -26.08 2.14 -4.51
CA VAL A 55 -25.65 2.14 -3.11
C VAL A 55 -24.55 1.10 -2.93
N PHE A 56 -23.35 1.58 -2.57
CA PHE A 56 -22.28 0.71 -2.09
C PHE A 56 -22.34 0.62 -0.56
N VAL A 57 -22.38 -0.61 -0.04
CA VAL A 57 -22.34 -0.88 1.40
C VAL A 57 -20.89 -1.18 1.81
N PRO A 58 -20.20 -0.26 2.51
CA PRO A 58 -18.84 -0.45 2.99
C PRO A 58 -18.74 -1.61 3.98
N GLU A 59 -17.58 -2.24 4.10
CA GLU A 59 -17.39 -3.38 5.00
C GLU A 59 -17.61 -3.04 6.46
N GLU A 60 -17.29 -1.82 6.90
CA GLU A 60 -17.52 -1.36 8.27
C GLU A 60 -19.02 -1.31 8.62
N SER A 61 -19.88 -1.36 7.61
CA SER A 61 -21.33 -1.39 7.75
C SER A 61 -21.95 -2.78 7.53
N ARG A 62 -21.13 -3.80 7.26
CA ARG A 62 -21.56 -5.20 7.11
C ARG A 62 -21.40 -5.91 8.45
N THR A 63 -22.45 -6.59 8.93
CA THR A 63 -22.45 -7.29 10.22
C THR A 63 -21.55 -8.53 10.24
N ALA A 64 -21.21 -9.08 9.07
CA ALA A 64 -20.31 -10.22 8.94
C ALA A 64 -19.01 -9.78 8.25
N LYS A 65 -17.89 -9.81 8.98
CA LYS A 65 -16.56 -9.86 8.34
C LYS A 65 -16.47 -11.23 7.66
N GLN A 66 -16.74 -11.31 6.36
CA GLN A 66 -16.34 -12.47 5.57
C GLN A 66 -14.81 -12.44 5.43
N ILE A 67 -14.12 -12.88 6.48
CA ILE A 67 -12.68 -13.11 6.43
C ILE A 67 -12.49 -14.39 5.61
N VAL A 68 -12.42 -14.26 4.30
CA VAL A 68 -11.95 -15.33 3.42
C VAL A 68 -10.42 -15.26 3.36
N CYS A 69 -9.78 -15.27 4.53
CA CYS A 69 -8.33 -15.42 4.64
C CYS A 69 -8.04 -16.83 5.10
N LYS A 70 -7.35 -17.60 4.25
CA LYS A 70 -6.74 -18.85 4.70
C LYS A 70 -5.63 -18.49 5.68
N PRO A 71 -5.57 -19.11 6.87
CA PRO A 71 -4.50 -18.83 7.82
C PRO A 71 -3.14 -19.15 7.19
N ALA A 72 -2.16 -18.27 7.43
CA ALA A 72 -0.79 -18.46 6.94
C ALA A 72 -0.23 -19.77 7.50
N THR A 73 0.15 -20.69 6.61
CA THR A 73 0.75 -21.96 7.00
C THR A 73 2.20 -21.72 7.40
N LYS A 74 2.58 -22.09 8.63
CA LYS A 74 3.99 -22.03 9.06
C LYS A 74 4.80 -23.04 8.25
N ARG A 75 5.66 -22.55 7.36
CA ARG A 75 6.65 -23.33 6.63
C ARG A 75 8.04 -22.86 7.03
N VAL A 76 8.97 -23.80 7.16
CA VAL A 76 10.39 -23.49 7.32
C VAL A 76 10.95 -23.26 5.92
N PHE A 77 11.52 -22.10 5.68
CA PHE A 77 12.18 -21.74 4.43
C PHE A 77 13.39 -20.85 4.72
N ASP A 78 14.38 -20.89 3.83
CA ASP A 78 15.50 -19.96 3.89
C ASP A 78 15.01 -18.55 3.62
N LEU A 79 15.09 -17.70 4.64
CA LEU A 79 14.61 -16.32 4.55
C LEU A 79 15.56 -15.50 3.67
N LYS A 80 15.14 -15.25 2.43
CA LYS A 80 15.84 -14.41 1.45
C LYS A 80 14.93 -13.24 1.06
N PRO A 81 14.78 -12.22 1.92
CA PRO A 81 13.86 -11.13 1.67
C PRO A 81 14.37 -10.27 0.50
N ALA A 82 13.45 -9.71 -0.27
CA ALA A 82 13.80 -8.82 -1.39
C ALA A 82 14.55 -7.56 -0.93
N VAL A 83 14.33 -7.11 0.31
CA VAL A 83 15.08 -6.01 0.93
C VAL A 83 15.79 -6.56 2.16
N ARG A 84 17.12 -6.46 2.19
CA ARG A 84 17.96 -6.88 3.32
C ARG A 84 18.55 -5.67 4.03
N LYS A 85 18.43 -5.62 5.36
CA LYS A 85 19.11 -4.63 6.18
C LYS A 85 20.52 -5.10 6.51
N CYS A 86 21.50 -4.29 6.17
CA CYS A 86 22.92 -4.55 6.34
C CYS A 86 23.50 -3.51 7.29
N TYR A 87 23.75 -3.90 8.54
CA TYR A 87 24.44 -3.05 9.50
C TYR A 87 25.94 -3.07 9.24
N VAL A 88 26.54 -1.88 9.13
CA VAL A 88 27.97 -1.71 8.92
C VAL A 88 28.51 -0.61 9.83
N GLU A 89 29.76 -0.77 10.23
CA GLU A 89 30.55 0.28 10.88
C GLU A 89 31.65 0.68 9.90
N LEU A 90 31.60 1.94 9.50
CA LEU A 90 32.53 2.53 8.54
C LEU A 90 33.76 3.05 9.28
N VAL A 91 34.91 3.02 8.61
CA VAL A 91 36.12 3.66 9.12
C VAL A 91 35.99 5.17 8.94
N PRO A 92 36.25 5.99 9.98
CA PRO A 92 36.25 7.43 9.85
C PRO A 92 37.23 7.93 8.79
N ALA A 93 36.80 8.91 7.99
CA ALA A 93 37.65 9.53 6.99
C ALA A 93 38.79 10.29 7.65
N THR A 94 40.01 10.06 7.16
CA THR A 94 41.24 10.72 7.59
C THR A 94 41.92 11.36 6.39
N LEU A 95 42.96 12.17 6.61
CA LEU A 95 43.77 12.71 5.51
C LEU A 95 44.52 11.62 4.73
N GLU A 96 44.74 10.46 5.35
CA GLU A 96 45.45 9.31 4.77
C GLU A 96 44.50 8.40 3.95
N ASP A 97 43.19 8.44 4.21
CA ASP A 97 42.15 7.76 3.45
C ASP A 97 41.08 8.76 2.97
N PRO A 98 41.25 9.36 1.77
CA PRO A 98 40.36 10.37 1.22
C PRO A 98 39.23 9.80 0.34
N ALA A 99 38.95 8.49 0.38
CA ALA A 99 37.89 7.87 -0.42
C ALA A 99 36.54 8.59 -0.26
N ALA A 100 35.58 8.35 -1.15
CA ALA A 100 34.22 8.89 -1.00
C ALA A 100 33.40 8.09 0.03
N ASP A 101 32.39 8.73 0.65
CA ASP A 101 31.49 8.06 1.61
C ASP A 101 30.79 6.84 0.95
N TRP A 102 30.42 6.93 -0.33
CA TRP A 102 29.83 5.82 -1.09
C TRP A 102 30.81 4.66 -1.27
N GLU A 103 32.05 4.94 -1.67
CA GLU A 103 33.08 3.91 -1.86
C GLU A 103 33.37 3.17 -0.55
N ARG A 104 33.42 3.90 0.58
CA ARG A 104 33.55 3.31 1.92
C ARG A 104 32.39 2.37 2.25
N LEU A 105 31.16 2.80 1.99
CA LEU A 105 29.99 1.96 2.21
C LEU A 105 30.03 0.70 1.31
N GLN A 106 30.34 0.86 0.03
CA GLN A 106 30.43 -0.25 -0.91
C GLN A 106 31.51 -1.26 -0.48
N ALA A 107 32.67 -0.78 -0.01
CA ALA A 107 33.75 -1.62 0.49
C ALA A 107 33.32 -2.46 1.71
N GLU A 108 32.68 -1.83 2.71
CA GLU A 108 32.20 -2.55 3.90
C GLU A 108 31.05 -3.52 3.60
N LEU A 109 30.13 -3.16 2.69
CA LEU A 109 29.07 -4.08 2.23
C LEU A 109 29.64 -5.28 1.48
N THR A 110 30.66 -5.07 0.65
CA THR A 110 31.37 -6.15 -0.04
C THR A 110 32.07 -7.07 0.95
N LYS A 111 32.77 -6.50 1.93
CA LYS A 111 33.56 -7.22 2.93
C LYS A 111 32.70 -8.07 3.88
N ARG A 112 31.61 -7.49 4.43
CA ARG A 112 30.78 -8.17 5.44
C ARG A 112 29.69 -9.06 4.86
N PHE A 113 29.09 -8.65 3.73
CA PHE A 113 27.92 -9.31 3.17
C PHE A 113 28.15 -9.94 1.79
N GLY A 114 29.37 -9.82 1.23
CA GLY A 114 29.70 -10.37 -0.09
C GLY A 114 29.00 -9.68 -1.27
N LEU A 115 28.38 -8.51 -1.03
CA LEU A 115 27.62 -7.78 -2.04
C LEU A 115 28.56 -7.04 -2.99
N ARG A 116 28.44 -7.30 -4.30
CA ARG A 116 29.30 -6.70 -5.34
C ARG A 116 28.46 -5.97 -6.37
N ASN A 117 29.08 -5.01 -7.07
CA ASN A 117 28.45 -4.21 -8.12
C ASN A 117 27.15 -3.53 -7.65
N LEU A 118 27.17 -3.02 -6.42
CA LEU A 118 26.03 -2.30 -5.87
C LEU A 118 25.85 -0.95 -6.58
N THR A 119 24.61 -0.58 -6.82
CA THR A 119 24.20 0.79 -7.13
C THR A 119 23.61 1.43 -5.88
N ILE A 120 23.45 2.75 -5.92
CA ILE A 120 22.79 3.52 -4.88
C ILE A 120 21.73 4.39 -5.53
N ASP A 121 20.54 4.40 -4.94
CA ASP A 121 19.49 5.32 -5.35
C ASP A 121 19.97 6.77 -5.16
N TYR A 122 19.64 7.64 -6.11
CA TYR A 122 20.14 9.02 -6.13
C TYR A 122 19.72 9.83 -4.89
N GLN A 123 18.49 9.66 -4.40
CA GLN A 123 18.02 10.36 -3.20
C GLN A 123 18.75 9.89 -1.94
N VAL A 124 19.11 8.61 -1.90
CA VAL A 124 19.91 8.04 -0.82
C VAL A 124 21.34 8.58 -0.87
N LEU A 125 21.93 8.69 -2.07
CA LEU A 125 23.26 9.26 -2.23
C LEU A 125 23.34 10.70 -1.70
N LEU A 126 22.32 11.53 -1.98
CA LEU A 126 22.26 12.91 -1.48
C LEU A 126 22.22 13.02 0.05
N SER A 127 21.62 12.04 0.73
CA SER A 127 21.47 12.02 2.20
C SER A 127 22.51 11.14 2.91
N LEU A 128 23.38 10.47 2.15
CA LEU A 128 24.32 9.47 2.67
C LEU A 128 25.28 10.05 3.70
N GLN A 129 25.91 11.18 3.38
CA GLN A 129 26.90 11.82 4.25
C GLN A 129 26.28 12.21 5.60
N GLU A 130 25.08 12.82 5.59
CA GLU A 130 24.38 13.18 6.81
C GLU A 130 24.08 11.94 7.66
N ALA A 131 23.57 10.87 7.04
CA ALA A 131 23.26 9.63 7.72
C ALA A 131 24.50 8.99 8.38
N ILE A 132 25.64 8.99 7.69
CA ILE A 132 26.90 8.46 8.23
C ILE A 132 27.36 9.28 9.44
N ARG A 133 27.38 10.61 9.31
CA ARG A 133 27.88 11.48 10.38
C ARG A 133 26.95 11.46 11.60
N ARG A 134 25.63 11.46 11.41
CA ARG A 134 24.65 11.32 12.51
C ARG A 134 24.70 9.96 13.20
N GLY A 135 25.10 8.92 12.46
CA GLY A 135 25.28 7.57 12.97
C GLY A 135 26.61 7.34 13.68
N ASP A 136 27.48 8.35 13.79
CA ASP A 136 28.86 8.20 14.26
C ASP A 136 29.57 7.04 13.56
N TRP A 137 29.52 7.08 12.22
CA TRP A 137 30.08 6.05 11.33
C TRP A 137 29.42 4.66 11.42
N LYS A 138 28.35 4.52 12.21
CA LYS A 138 27.54 3.29 12.29
C LYS A 138 26.24 3.52 11.55
N ILE A 139 25.96 2.70 10.55
CA ILE A 139 24.76 2.84 9.72
C ILE A 139 24.13 1.49 9.38
N THR A 140 22.85 1.53 9.02
CA THR A 140 22.14 0.39 8.45
C THR A 140 21.72 0.73 7.02
N ALA A 141 22.24 -0.02 6.05
CA ALA A 141 21.86 0.10 4.64
C ALA A 141 20.76 -0.91 4.31
N SER A 142 19.67 -0.45 3.68
CA SER A 142 18.64 -1.32 3.11
C SER A 142 18.99 -1.58 1.64
N VAL A 143 19.27 -2.84 1.33
CA VAL A 143 19.69 -3.28 0.00
C VAL A 143 18.56 -4.06 -0.67
N TRP A 144 18.11 -3.59 -1.83
CA TRP A 144 17.12 -4.26 -2.65
C TRP A 144 17.79 -5.24 -3.61
N MET A 145 17.30 -6.49 -3.60
CA MET A 145 17.71 -7.61 -4.46
C MET A 145 19.22 -7.81 -4.55
N ASP A 146 19.95 -7.53 -3.46
CA ASP A 146 21.41 -7.60 -3.40
C ASP A 146 22.12 -6.75 -4.49
N ARG A 147 21.44 -5.71 -4.99
CA ARG A 147 21.90 -4.88 -6.12
C ARG A 147 21.90 -3.39 -5.84
N GLU A 148 20.89 -2.87 -5.15
CA GLU A 148 20.73 -1.41 -5.00
C GLU A 148 20.52 -1.00 -3.55
N VAL A 149 21.27 -0.01 -3.09
CA VAL A 149 21.04 0.63 -1.79
C VAL A 149 19.91 1.64 -1.94
N ILE A 150 18.75 1.30 -1.37
CA ILE A 150 17.51 2.08 -1.47
C ILE A 150 17.22 2.94 -0.22
N LYS A 151 17.96 2.72 0.86
CA LYS A 151 17.88 3.54 2.08
C LYS A 151 19.13 3.37 2.93
N VAL A 152 19.58 4.45 3.57
CA VAL A 152 20.61 4.40 4.62
C VAL A 152 20.07 5.10 5.86
N GLU A 153 20.19 4.44 7.01
CA GLU A 153 19.71 4.93 8.30
C GLU A 153 20.87 5.02 9.31
N PRO A 154 20.97 6.09 10.12
CA PRO A 154 21.97 6.19 11.17
C PRO A 154 21.75 5.14 12.27
N GLY A 155 22.85 4.54 12.73
CA GLY A 155 22.89 3.53 13.77
C GLY A 155 22.37 2.15 13.34
N PHE A 156 22.12 1.29 14.32
CA PHE A 156 21.57 -0.04 14.11
C PHE A 156 20.05 0.01 13.96
N ARG A 157 19.54 -0.63 12.90
CA ARG A 157 18.11 -0.79 12.61
C ARG A 157 17.82 -2.23 12.24
N GLU A 158 17.37 -3.00 13.21
CA GLU A 158 17.10 -4.43 13.02
C GLU A 158 15.88 -4.67 12.13
N ARG A 159 14.74 -4.07 12.48
CA ARG A 159 13.45 -4.44 11.90
C ARG A 159 13.26 -3.88 10.50
N GLY A 160 12.75 -4.74 9.62
CA GLY A 160 12.26 -4.42 8.29
C GLY A 160 10.92 -5.11 8.07
N TYR A 161 9.98 -4.40 7.45
CA TYR A 161 8.66 -4.92 7.14
C TYR A 161 8.42 -4.86 5.63
N GLY A 162 7.68 -5.84 5.11
CA GLY A 162 7.17 -5.87 3.75
C GLY A 162 5.69 -6.18 3.76
N VAL A 163 5.00 -5.89 2.67
CA VAL A 163 3.59 -6.23 2.51
C VAL A 163 3.46 -7.15 1.30
N ALA A 164 2.86 -8.31 1.48
CA ALA A 164 2.40 -9.14 0.37
C ALA A 164 0.93 -8.82 0.10
N VAL A 165 0.60 -8.50 -1.15
CA VAL A 165 -0.78 -8.16 -1.56
C VAL A 165 -1.25 -9.19 -2.58
N ASP A 166 -2.38 -9.84 -2.30
CA ASP A 166 -3.10 -10.75 -3.19
C ASP A 166 -4.33 -10.03 -3.73
N ILE A 167 -4.33 -9.73 -5.03
CA ILE A 167 -5.41 -9.00 -5.70
C ILE A 167 -6.28 -10.02 -6.46
N GLY A 168 -7.29 -10.55 -5.78
CA GLY A 168 -8.33 -11.36 -6.39
C GLY A 168 -9.39 -10.51 -7.09
N THR A 169 -10.22 -11.15 -7.91
CA THR A 169 -11.36 -10.48 -8.55
C THR A 169 -12.37 -9.98 -7.53
N THR A 170 -12.66 -10.75 -6.49
CA THR A 170 -13.67 -10.41 -5.46
C THR A 170 -13.06 -9.85 -4.19
N THR A 171 -11.82 -10.23 -3.86
CA THR A 171 -11.18 -9.93 -2.57
C THR A 171 -9.75 -9.50 -2.79
N VAL A 172 -9.32 -8.44 -2.11
CA VAL A 172 -7.92 -8.04 -1.98
C VAL A 172 -7.49 -8.38 -0.55
N ALA A 173 -6.37 -9.08 -0.40
CA ALA A 173 -5.79 -9.41 0.90
C ALA A 173 -4.37 -8.87 1.02
N ALA A 174 -4.04 -8.30 2.17
CA ALA A 174 -2.72 -7.79 2.48
C ALA A 174 -2.15 -8.47 3.73
N TYR A 175 -0.90 -8.90 3.64
CA TYR A 175 -0.16 -9.56 4.72
C TYR A 175 1.05 -8.70 5.06
N LEU A 176 1.07 -8.12 6.25
CA LEU A 176 2.24 -7.43 6.77
C LEU A 176 3.22 -8.48 7.29
N CYS A 177 4.40 -8.55 6.68
CA CYS A 177 5.43 -9.52 6.98
C CYS A 177 6.64 -8.84 7.61
N ASP A 178 7.18 -9.44 8.66
CA ASP A 178 8.48 -9.10 9.20
C ASP A 178 9.56 -9.77 8.33
N LEU A 179 10.38 -8.96 7.67
CA LEU A 179 11.43 -9.43 6.75
C LEU A 179 12.66 -9.98 7.48
N THR A 180 12.76 -9.77 8.80
CA THR A 180 13.86 -10.31 9.62
C THR A 180 13.58 -11.71 10.11
N THR A 181 12.31 -12.03 10.38
CA THR A 181 11.88 -13.34 10.89
C THR A 181 11.11 -14.17 9.87
N GLY A 182 10.60 -13.56 8.81
CA GLY A 182 9.69 -14.19 7.85
C GLY A 182 8.25 -14.35 8.37
N GLY A 183 7.97 -13.85 9.57
CA GLY A 183 6.66 -13.99 10.21
C GLY A 183 5.62 -13.02 9.65
N VAL A 184 4.35 -13.43 9.61
CA VAL A 184 3.22 -12.54 9.35
C VAL A 184 2.83 -11.83 10.65
N VAL A 185 2.87 -10.51 10.64
CA VAL A 185 2.55 -9.62 11.75
C VAL A 185 1.07 -9.29 11.79
N ALA A 186 0.47 -9.02 10.63
CA ALA A 186 -0.94 -8.69 10.49
C ALA A 186 -1.48 -9.18 9.15
N THR A 187 -2.78 -9.43 9.10
CA THR A 187 -3.49 -9.79 7.88
C THR A 187 -4.80 -9.04 7.86
N GLU A 188 -5.06 -8.33 6.76
CA GLU A 188 -6.31 -7.64 6.50
C GLU A 188 -6.79 -8.00 5.10
N SER A 189 -8.10 -7.99 4.89
CA SER A 189 -8.71 -8.25 3.60
C SER A 189 -9.92 -7.36 3.40
N ALA A 190 -10.14 -6.93 2.17
CA ALA A 190 -11.30 -6.17 1.78
C ALA A 190 -11.89 -6.71 0.47
N MET A 191 -13.17 -6.46 0.23
CA MET A 191 -13.79 -6.67 -1.07
C MET A 191 -13.12 -5.79 -2.13
N ASN A 192 -12.79 -6.38 -3.27
CA ASN A 192 -12.26 -5.65 -4.41
C ASN A 192 -13.34 -4.70 -4.94
N SER A 193 -13.17 -3.39 -4.74
CA SER A 193 -14.14 -2.37 -5.14
C SER A 193 -14.38 -2.30 -6.65
N GLN A 194 -13.51 -2.92 -7.47
CA GLN A 194 -13.75 -3.07 -8.91
C GLN A 194 -15.01 -3.90 -9.24
N VAL A 195 -15.56 -4.65 -8.28
CA VAL A 195 -16.84 -5.38 -8.44
C VAL A 195 -17.98 -4.46 -8.90
N LEU A 196 -17.95 -3.19 -8.52
CA LEU A 196 -18.94 -2.18 -8.97
C LEU A 196 -18.95 -1.97 -10.48
N TYR A 197 -17.83 -2.24 -11.14
CA TYR A 197 -17.62 -1.98 -12.57
C TYR A 197 -17.52 -3.27 -13.39
N GLY A 198 -17.60 -4.43 -12.74
CA GLY A 198 -17.60 -5.75 -13.35
C GLY A 198 -17.41 -6.85 -12.32
N GLU A 199 -18.28 -7.86 -12.34
CA GLU A 199 -18.23 -9.01 -11.41
C GLU A 199 -17.08 -9.97 -11.73
N ASP A 200 -16.64 -9.98 -12.99
CA ASP A 200 -15.55 -10.82 -13.49
C ASP A 200 -14.53 -9.99 -14.30
N VAL A 201 -13.47 -10.65 -14.74
CA VAL A 201 -12.39 -10.01 -15.51
C VAL A 201 -12.89 -9.47 -16.85
N MET A 202 -13.75 -10.21 -17.55
CA MET A 202 -14.20 -9.86 -18.90
C MET A 202 -15.06 -8.59 -18.88
N SER A 203 -16.01 -8.53 -17.95
CA SER A 203 -16.86 -7.35 -17.74
C SER A 203 -16.06 -6.11 -17.36
N ARG A 204 -14.98 -6.25 -16.56
CA ARG A 204 -14.05 -5.14 -16.25
C ARG A 204 -13.26 -4.67 -17.46
N ILE A 205 -12.78 -5.60 -18.30
CA ILE A 205 -12.10 -5.25 -19.56
C ILE A 205 -13.07 -4.47 -20.46
N SER A 206 -14.31 -4.96 -20.61
CA SER A 206 -15.33 -4.25 -21.37
C SER A 206 -15.64 -2.87 -20.80
N TYR A 207 -15.73 -2.72 -19.48
CA TYR A 207 -15.91 -1.41 -18.83
C TYR A 207 -14.75 -0.46 -19.14
N ALA A 208 -13.52 -0.94 -19.04
CA ALA A 208 -12.32 -0.15 -19.31
C ALA A 208 -12.28 0.35 -20.77
N MET A 209 -12.73 -0.47 -21.72
CA MET A 209 -12.78 -0.14 -23.15
C MET A 209 -13.97 0.77 -23.51
N ALA A 210 -15.13 0.54 -22.91
CA ALA A 210 -16.37 1.23 -23.28
C ALA A 210 -16.50 2.63 -22.67
N ASN A 211 -15.74 2.94 -21.61
CA ASN A 211 -15.84 4.21 -20.89
C ASN A 211 -14.58 5.04 -21.04
N LYS A 212 -14.75 6.32 -21.37
CA LYS A 212 -13.66 7.30 -21.33
C LYS A 212 -13.12 7.36 -19.89
N ASN A 213 -11.82 7.08 -19.72
CA ASN A 213 -11.14 6.91 -18.42
C ASN A 213 -11.45 5.62 -17.64
N GLY A 214 -12.14 4.63 -18.22
CA GLY A 214 -12.53 3.40 -17.50
C GLY A 214 -11.35 2.66 -16.85
N LEU A 215 -10.21 2.60 -17.53
CA LEU A 215 -8.97 2.05 -16.96
C LEU A 215 -8.48 2.83 -15.73
N LYS A 216 -8.48 4.16 -15.80
CA LYS A 216 -8.06 5.02 -14.69
C LYS A 216 -9.00 4.86 -13.51
N THR A 217 -10.31 4.81 -13.76
CA THR A 217 -11.32 4.55 -12.73
C THR A 217 -11.06 3.21 -12.04
N LEU A 218 -10.90 2.11 -12.80
CA LEU A 218 -10.60 0.79 -12.24
C LEU A 218 -9.32 0.76 -11.40
N ASN A 219 -8.28 1.51 -11.80
CA ASN A 219 -7.05 1.62 -11.03
C ASN A 219 -7.21 2.42 -9.73
N GLN A 220 -7.96 3.53 -9.77
CA GLN A 220 -8.17 4.40 -8.61
C GLN A 220 -9.10 3.82 -7.55
N VAL A 221 -10.06 2.98 -7.96
CA VAL A 221 -10.97 2.32 -7.03
C VAL A 221 -10.37 1.06 -6.42
N LEU A 222 -9.21 0.59 -6.89
CA LEU A 222 -8.51 -0.51 -6.24
C LEU A 222 -8.07 -0.04 -4.84
N VAL A 223 -8.61 -0.71 -3.82
CA VAL A 223 -8.34 -0.47 -2.39
C VAL A 223 -7.51 -1.62 -1.84
#